data_AF-A0A3B9TRT1-F1
#
_entry.id   AF-A0A3B9TRT1-F1
#
_cell.length_a   1.000
_cell.length_b   1.000
_cell.length_c   1.000
_cell.angle_alpha   90.00
_cell.angle_beta   90.00
_cell.angle_gamma   90.00
#
_symmetry.space_group_name_H-M   'P 1'
#
loop_
_entity.id
_entity.type
_entity.pdbx_description
1 polymer ?
#
loop_
_entity_poly.entity_id
_entity_poly.type
_entity_poly.pdbx_seq_one_letter_code
_entity_poly.pdbx_strand_id
1 'polypeptide(L)'
;MTNKGRELSKAYDPSPIEDKWYAWWLETGLFSSTPDEEKEPFSIVIPPPNVTGSLHMGHALNNTLQDITCRYMRMKGKNVMWLPGTDHAGIATQNVVERQLQEQGISRHDLGRDAFVEKVWEWKEEYGSRIINQLKKLGASCDWSRERFTMDEGLSRAVRAVFVRLYKEGLVYQGKYIINWCPRCHTALSDLEVEHEPTEGMLYYVRYPFVDGDGGVTVATTRPETILGDVAVAVHPRDEGNAGYIGRQVRVPLCGRVIPIIEDNMVDPEFGTGLVKITPAHDPNDFLVGERHDLEPVQVIDETGRMNEKAGPDFEGMDRFEARRK
;
A
#
# COMPACT_ATOMS: atom_id res chain seq x y z
N MET A 1 -59.38 -33.31 14.08
CA MET A 1 -58.31 -32.69 14.90
C MET A 1 -58.33 -31.21 14.63
N THR A 2 -58.75 -30.43 15.63
CA THR A 2 -58.97 -28.99 15.52
C THR A 2 -57.66 -28.26 15.28
N ASN A 3 -57.65 -27.42 14.24
CA ASN A 3 -56.57 -26.52 13.90
C ASN A 3 -56.46 -25.48 15.03
N LYS A 4 -55.62 -25.75 16.05
CA LYS A 4 -55.23 -24.73 17.03
C LYS A 4 -54.40 -23.70 16.27
N GLY A 5 -55.07 -22.65 15.79
CA GLY A 5 -54.42 -21.50 15.17
C GLY A 5 -53.29 -21.03 16.08
N ARG A 6 -52.05 -21.04 15.57
CA ARG A 6 -50.91 -20.47 16.28
C ARG A 6 -51.23 -19.00 16.54
N GLU A 7 -51.40 -18.66 17.81
CA GLU A 7 -51.55 -17.27 18.25
C GLU A 7 -50.26 -16.52 17.91
N LEU A 8 -50.36 -15.45 17.12
CA LEU A 8 -49.21 -14.63 16.76
C LEU A 8 -48.78 -13.81 17.98
N SER A 9 -47.48 -13.84 18.29
CA SER A 9 -46.90 -12.98 19.32
C SER A 9 -47.21 -11.51 19.04
N LYS A 10 -47.49 -10.74 20.09
CA LYS A 10 -47.69 -9.28 19.97
C LYS A 10 -46.40 -8.53 19.62
N ALA A 11 -45.25 -9.11 19.94
CA ALA A 11 -43.93 -8.56 19.62
C ALA A 11 -43.27 -9.41 18.53
N TYR A 12 -42.69 -8.74 17.52
CA TYR A 12 -41.88 -9.38 16.51
C TYR A 12 -40.51 -9.75 17.09
N ASP A 13 -40.18 -11.04 17.04
CA ASP A 13 -38.85 -11.56 17.34
C ASP A 13 -38.23 -12.07 16.03
N PRO A 14 -37.24 -11.34 15.45
CA PRO A 14 -36.61 -11.74 14.19
C PRO A 14 -35.73 -12.98 14.33
N SER A 15 -35.10 -13.20 15.49
CA SER A 15 -34.03 -14.18 15.67
C SER A 15 -34.37 -15.60 15.19
N PRO A 16 -35.49 -16.23 15.63
CA PRO A 16 -35.84 -17.57 15.19
C PRO A 16 -36.36 -17.61 13.74
N ILE A 17 -36.77 -16.47 13.19
CA ILE A 17 -37.33 -16.37 11.83
C ILE A 17 -36.19 -16.25 10.81
N GLU A 18 -35.24 -15.37 11.06
CA GLU A 18 -34.07 -15.13 10.20
C GLU A 18 -33.25 -16.40 10.01
N ASP A 19 -32.89 -17.08 11.12
CA ASP A 19 -32.07 -18.29 11.08
C ASP A 19 -32.76 -19.42 10.31
N LYS A 20 -34.07 -19.59 10.54
CA LYS A 20 -34.88 -20.59 9.85
C LYS A 20 -34.90 -20.36 8.33
N TRP A 21 -35.23 -19.14 7.89
CA TRP A 21 -35.37 -18.85 6.47
C TRP A 21 -34.03 -18.89 5.74
N TYR A 22 -32.98 -18.37 6.37
CA TYR A 22 -31.66 -18.38 5.76
C TYR A 22 -31.13 -19.80 5.58
N ALA A 23 -31.28 -20.67 6.60
CA ALA A 23 -30.93 -22.08 6.49
C ALA A 23 -31.65 -22.76 5.31
N TRP A 24 -32.96 -22.52 5.16
CA TRP A 24 -33.74 -23.06 4.05
C TRP A 24 -33.29 -22.54 2.68
N TRP A 25 -32.93 -21.25 2.56
CA TRP A 25 -32.40 -20.69 1.31
C TRP A 25 -31.06 -21.33 0.90
N LEU A 26 -30.20 -21.63 1.87
CA LEU A 26 -28.94 -22.31 1.61
C LEU A 26 -29.17 -23.77 1.20
N GLU A 27 -30.01 -24.51 1.92
CA GLU A 27 -30.29 -25.92 1.66
C GLU A 27 -30.91 -26.14 0.28
N THR A 28 -31.79 -25.23 -0.15
CA THR A 28 -32.45 -25.29 -1.45
C THR A 28 -31.61 -24.73 -2.60
N GLY A 29 -30.44 -24.16 -2.31
CA GLY A 29 -29.61 -23.50 -3.32
C GLY A 29 -30.30 -22.31 -4.00
N LEU A 30 -31.25 -21.65 -3.31
CA LEU A 30 -32.18 -20.67 -3.90
C LEU A 30 -31.47 -19.51 -4.65
N PHE A 31 -30.27 -19.16 -4.20
CA PHE A 31 -29.50 -18.03 -4.75
C PHE A 31 -28.44 -18.45 -5.78
N SER A 32 -28.30 -19.75 -6.03
CA SER A 32 -27.37 -20.23 -7.05
C SER A 32 -27.91 -19.94 -8.45
N SER A 33 -27.00 -19.60 -9.35
CA SER A 33 -27.32 -19.33 -10.76
C SER A 33 -26.48 -20.22 -11.68
N THR A 34 -27.10 -20.63 -12.77
CA THR A 34 -26.41 -21.29 -13.89
C THR A 34 -26.65 -20.46 -15.15
N PRO A 35 -25.70 -20.43 -16.11
CA PRO A 35 -25.94 -19.75 -17.39
C PRO A 35 -27.24 -20.22 -18.02
N ASP A 36 -28.07 -19.26 -18.43
CA ASP A 36 -29.42 -19.47 -18.95
C ASP A 36 -29.59 -18.48 -20.12
N GLU A 37 -29.60 -19.00 -21.35
CA GLU A 37 -29.65 -18.17 -22.58
C GLU A 37 -31.00 -17.45 -22.74
N GLU A 38 -32.05 -17.94 -22.08
CA GLU A 38 -33.40 -17.39 -22.14
C GLU A 38 -33.62 -16.21 -21.18
N LYS A 39 -32.67 -15.96 -20.28
CA LYS A 39 -32.77 -14.89 -19.26
C LYS A 39 -31.64 -13.90 -19.40
N GLU A 40 -31.98 -12.62 -19.26
CA GLU A 40 -30.98 -11.56 -19.23
C GLU A 40 -30.07 -11.74 -18.00
N PRO A 41 -28.73 -11.81 -18.18
CA PRO A 41 -27.80 -11.97 -17.07
C PRO A 41 -27.65 -10.66 -16.28
N PHE A 42 -27.44 -10.79 -14.98
CA PHE A 42 -27.07 -9.68 -14.11
C PHE A 42 -26.07 -10.19 -13.07
N SER A 43 -24.88 -9.60 -13.01
CA SER A 43 -23.84 -10.06 -12.09
C SER A 43 -23.26 -8.94 -11.26
N ILE A 44 -23.03 -9.23 -9.98
CA ILE A 44 -22.26 -8.37 -9.07
C ILE A 44 -21.14 -9.24 -8.48
N VAL A 45 -19.94 -8.69 -8.41
CA VAL A 45 -18.85 -9.24 -7.61
C VAL A 45 -18.86 -8.51 -6.28
N ILE A 46 -18.94 -9.24 -5.17
CA ILE A 46 -18.78 -8.61 -3.85
C ILE A 46 -17.39 -7.94 -3.81
N PRO A 47 -17.26 -6.69 -3.34
CA PRO A 47 -15.96 -6.17 -2.95
C PRO A 47 -15.42 -7.09 -1.85
N PRO A 48 -14.39 -7.90 -2.12
CA PRO A 48 -14.02 -8.98 -1.22
C PRO A 48 -13.48 -8.39 0.09
N PRO A 49 -14.14 -8.61 1.24
CA PRO A 49 -13.63 -8.11 2.51
C PRO A 49 -12.28 -8.74 2.85
N ASN A 50 -11.39 -7.92 3.42
CA ASN A 50 -10.08 -8.35 3.88
C ASN A 50 -10.20 -9.33 5.05
N VAL A 51 -9.38 -10.39 5.06
CA VAL A 51 -9.30 -11.37 6.15
C VAL A 51 -8.55 -10.84 7.38
N THR A 52 -8.80 -9.59 7.79
CA THR A 52 -8.08 -8.89 8.87
C THR A 52 -8.87 -8.78 10.17
N GLY A 53 -9.99 -9.49 10.30
CA GLY A 53 -10.84 -9.44 11.49
C GLY A 53 -12.32 -9.69 11.21
N SER A 54 -13.17 -8.78 11.70
CA SER A 54 -14.63 -8.87 11.57
C SER A 54 -15.19 -7.75 10.72
N LEU A 55 -16.35 -8.00 10.11
CA LEU A 55 -17.10 -6.96 9.41
C LEU A 55 -17.63 -5.90 10.39
N HIS A 56 -17.60 -4.65 9.93
CA HIS A 56 -18.16 -3.46 10.60
C HIS A 56 -19.34 -2.85 9.80
N MET A 57 -19.98 -1.81 10.33
CA MET A 57 -21.18 -1.20 9.73
C MET A 57 -21.02 -0.74 8.26
N GLY A 58 -19.85 -0.25 7.86
CA GLY A 58 -19.56 0.04 6.45
C GLY A 58 -19.73 -1.17 5.52
N HIS A 59 -19.31 -2.37 5.95
CA HIS A 59 -19.53 -3.60 5.20
C HIS A 59 -21.02 -3.96 5.14
N ALA A 60 -21.74 -3.80 6.25
CA ALA A 60 -23.18 -4.06 6.30
C ALA A 60 -23.95 -3.16 5.33
N LEU A 61 -23.65 -1.86 5.30
CA LEU A 61 -24.21 -0.91 4.33
C LEU A 61 -23.92 -1.34 2.89
N ASN A 62 -22.65 -1.60 2.57
CA ASN A 62 -22.22 -1.94 1.21
C ASN A 62 -22.89 -3.24 0.70
N ASN A 63 -22.98 -4.27 1.54
CA ASN A 63 -23.60 -5.54 1.18
C ASN A 63 -25.12 -5.47 1.12
N THR A 64 -25.76 -4.68 1.98
CA THR A 64 -27.22 -4.49 1.95
C THR A 64 -27.68 -3.87 0.63
N LEU A 65 -26.95 -2.87 0.12
CA LEU A 65 -27.26 -2.22 -1.16
C LEU A 65 -27.13 -3.19 -2.35
N GLN A 66 -26.08 -4.02 -2.34
CA GLN A 66 -25.90 -5.07 -3.35
C GLN A 66 -27.00 -6.13 -3.26
N ASP A 67 -27.35 -6.57 -2.05
CA ASP A 67 -28.38 -7.59 -1.82
C ASP A 67 -29.76 -7.13 -2.31
N ILE A 68 -30.17 -5.90 -1.97
CA ILE A 68 -31.41 -5.29 -2.44
C ILE A 68 -31.45 -5.30 -3.98
N THR A 69 -30.35 -4.89 -4.61
CA THR A 69 -30.25 -4.86 -6.08
C THR A 69 -30.36 -6.26 -6.68
N CYS A 70 -29.63 -7.24 -6.13
CA CYS A 70 -29.66 -8.62 -6.60
C CYS A 70 -31.06 -9.24 -6.44
N ARG A 71 -31.71 -9.04 -5.29
CA ARG A 71 -33.07 -9.52 -5.04
C ARG A 71 -34.07 -8.89 -6.00
N TYR A 72 -34.00 -7.56 -6.19
CA TYR A 72 -34.86 -6.86 -7.14
C TYR A 72 -34.69 -7.40 -8.57
N MET A 73 -33.45 -7.61 -9.04
CA MET A 73 -33.20 -8.13 -10.37
C MET A 73 -33.67 -9.58 -10.54
N ARG A 74 -33.53 -10.44 -9.52
CA ARG A 74 -34.12 -11.80 -9.52
C ARG A 74 -35.64 -11.73 -9.66
N MET A 75 -36.29 -10.84 -8.90
CA MET A 75 -37.74 -10.66 -8.96
C MET A 75 -38.22 -10.08 -10.30
N LYS A 76 -37.35 -9.39 -11.05
CA LYS A 76 -37.59 -8.96 -12.43
C LYS A 76 -37.40 -10.08 -13.47
N GLY A 77 -37.05 -11.28 -13.05
CA GLY A 77 -36.85 -12.43 -13.94
C GLY A 77 -35.45 -12.56 -14.53
N LYS A 78 -34.49 -11.72 -14.10
CA LYS A 78 -33.09 -11.81 -14.57
C LYS A 78 -32.38 -13.01 -13.96
N ASN A 79 -31.36 -13.50 -14.66
CA ASN A 79 -30.45 -14.52 -14.16
C ASN A 79 -29.33 -13.86 -13.34
N VAL A 80 -29.46 -13.86 -12.01
CA VAL A 80 -28.61 -13.08 -11.11
C VAL A 80 -27.50 -13.91 -10.48
N MET A 81 -26.25 -13.50 -10.71
CA MET A 81 -25.06 -14.02 -10.02
C MET A 81 -24.47 -12.96 -9.09
N TRP A 82 -24.56 -13.17 -7.78
CA TRP A 82 -23.80 -12.38 -6.81
C TRP A 82 -22.66 -13.22 -6.27
N LEU A 83 -21.45 -12.96 -6.76
CA LEU A 83 -20.25 -13.77 -6.50
C LEU A 83 -19.63 -13.37 -5.15
N PRO A 84 -19.64 -14.26 -4.13
CA PRO A 84 -18.98 -13.98 -2.85
C PRO A 84 -17.48 -14.29 -2.92
N GLY A 85 -16.72 -13.65 -2.06
CA GLY A 85 -15.31 -13.97 -1.85
C GLY A 85 -14.65 -13.10 -0.79
N THR A 86 -13.40 -13.42 -0.45
CA THR A 86 -12.59 -12.71 0.55
C THR A 86 -11.20 -12.37 0.00
N ASP A 87 -10.62 -11.30 0.53
CA ASP A 87 -9.29 -10.83 0.13
C ASP A 87 -8.23 -11.20 1.17
N HIS A 88 -7.12 -11.77 0.71
CA HIS A 88 -5.93 -12.05 1.50
C HIS A 88 -5.28 -10.79 2.06
N ALA A 89 -5.50 -9.62 1.44
CA ALA A 89 -5.09 -8.30 1.90
C ALA A 89 -3.58 -8.11 2.16
N GLY A 90 -2.73 -8.98 1.61
CA GLY A 90 -1.26 -8.93 1.68
C GLY A 90 -0.70 -8.41 3.01
N ILE A 91 -0.17 -7.18 2.97
CA ILE A 91 0.48 -6.51 4.10
C ILE A 91 -0.43 -6.31 5.31
N ALA A 92 -1.73 -6.08 5.09
CA ALA A 92 -2.69 -5.88 6.18
C ALA A 92 -2.85 -7.16 7.00
N THR A 93 -3.01 -8.32 6.34
CA THR A 93 -3.09 -9.61 7.04
C THR A 93 -1.77 -9.96 7.70
N GLN A 94 -0.64 -9.73 7.01
CA GLN A 94 0.68 -9.92 7.60
C GLN A 94 0.85 -9.12 8.90
N ASN A 95 0.51 -7.83 8.90
CA ASN A 95 0.61 -6.97 10.07
C ASN A 95 -0.26 -7.44 11.24
N VAL A 96 -1.47 -7.94 10.97
CA VAL A 96 -2.36 -8.42 12.03
C VAL A 96 -1.85 -9.73 12.64
N VAL A 97 -1.37 -10.66 11.81
CA VAL A 97 -0.77 -11.93 12.28
C VAL A 97 0.53 -11.65 13.06
N GLU A 98 1.37 -10.73 12.59
CA GLU A 98 2.58 -10.32 13.31
C GLU A 98 2.27 -9.72 14.68
N ARG A 99 1.24 -8.86 14.80
CA ARG A 99 0.82 -8.31 16.10
C ARG A 99 0.37 -9.41 17.06
N GLN A 100 -0.41 -10.38 16.58
CA GLN A 100 -0.84 -11.51 17.41
C GLN A 100 0.34 -12.38 17.87
N LEU A 101 1.34 -12.59 17.02
CA LEU A 101 2.55 -13.32 17.40
C LEU A 101 3.40 -12.53 18.41
N GLN A 102 3.46 -11.19 18.26
CA GLN A 102 4.14 -10.32 19.22
C GLN A 102 3.50 -10.36 20.61
N GLU A 103 2.16 -10.49 20.72
CA GLU A 103 1.48 -10.71 22.01
C GLU A 103 1.94 -12.00 22.70
N GLN A 104 2.44 -12.97 21.94
CA GLN A 104 3.04 -14.22 22.44
C GLN A 104 4.57 -14.12 22.61
N GLY A 105 5.16 -12.96 22.34
CA GLY A 105 6.60 -12.73 22.39
C GLY A 105 7.39 -13.36 21.24
N ILE A 106 6.73 -13.73 20.14
CA ILE A 106 7.34 -14.40 18.98
C ILE A 106 7.41 -13.42 17.81
N SER A 107 8.57 -13.29 17.18
CA SER A 107 8.74 -12.56 15.92
C SER A 107 8.53 -13.48 14.71
N ARG A 108 8.05 -12.93 13.59
CA ARG A 108 8.01 -13.65 12.30
C ARG A 108 9.39 -14.17 11.88
N HIS A 109 10.44 -13.46 12.28
CA HIS A 109 11.82 -13.83 11.98
C HIS A 109 12.27 -15.07 12.76
N ASP A 110 11.69 -15.30 13.94
CA ASP A 110 11.98 -16.48 14.76
C ASP A 110 11.36 -17.76 14.17
N LEU A 111 10.18 -17.62 13.54
CA LEU A 111 9.46 -18.73 12.91
C LEU A 111 10.06 -19.17 11.57
N GLY A 112 10.62 -18.21 10.81
CA GLY A 112 10.96 -18.42 9.42
C GLY A 112 9.74 -18.39 8.49
N ARG A 113 9.99 -18.38 7.17
CA ARG A 113 8.97 -18.12 6.15
C ARG A 113 7.84 -19.14 6.16
N ASP A 114 8.18 -20.43 6.12
CA ASP A 114 7.18 -21.48 5.88
C ASP A 114 6.19 -21.59 7.06
N ALA A 115 6.72 -21.62 8.29
CA ALA A 115 5.90 -21.62 9.50
C ALA A 115 5.07 -20.33 9.65
N PHE A 116 5.60 -19.18 9.25
CA PHE A 116 4.82 -17.94 9.24
C PHE A 116 3.67 -17.98 8.23
N VAL A 117 3.91 -18.51 7.02
CA VAL A 117 2.87 -18.68 6.00
C VAL A 117 1.77 -19.63 6.49
N GLU A 118 2.13 -20.72 7.18
CA GLU A 118 1.16 -21.61 7.81
C GLU A 118 0.27 -20.87 8.83
N LYS A 119 0.86 -20.02 9.68
CA LYS A 119 0.10 -19.17 10.62
C LYS A 119 -0.86 -18.20 9.92
N VAL A 120 -0.46 -17.64 8.78
CA VAL A 120 -1.35 -16.78 7.97
C VAL A 120 -2.53 -17.57 7.39
N TRP A 121 -2.32 -18.82 7.00
CA TRP A 121 -3.43 -19.69 6.54
C TRP A 121 -4.36 -20.10 7.69
N GLU A 122 -3.82 -20.44 8.86
CA GLU A 122 -4.63 -20.69 10.07
C GLU A 122 -5.53 -19.49 10.39
N TRP A 123 -4.96 -18.29 10.37
CA TRP A 123 -5.69 -17.04 10.55
C TRP A 123 -6.80 -16.87 9.51
N LYS A 124 -6.49 -17.11 8.22
CA LYS A 124 -7.48 -17.02 7.14
C LYS A 124 -8.65 -17.98 7.35
N GLU A 125 -8.41 -19.20 7.83
CA GLU A 125 -9.48 -20.17 8.07
C GLU A 125 -10.41 -19.73 9.20
N GLU A 126 -9.85 -19.21 10.31
CA GLU A 126 -10.64 -18.71 11.44
C GLU A 126 -11.46 -17.47 11.07
N TYR A 127 -10.79 -16.44 10.53
CA TYR A 127 -11.42 -15.14 10.29
C TYR A 127 -12.21 -15.08 8.98
N GLY A 128 -11.77 -15.80 7.94
CA GLY A 128 -12.53 -15.95 6.70
C GLY A 128 -13.89 -16.58 6.96
N SER A 129 -13.94 -17.65 7.75
CA SER A 129 -15.20 -18.29 8.17
C SER A 129 -16.12 -17.33 8.92
N ARG A 130 -15.56 -16.49 9.81
CA ARG A 130 -16.31 -15.49 10.56
C ARG A 130 -16.96 -14.45 9.65
N ILE A 131 -16.20 -13.91 8.69
CA ILE A 131 -16.69 -12.92 7.72
C ILE A 131 -17.85 -13.48 6.91
N ILE A 132 -17.70 -14.69 6.37
CA ILE A 132 -18.75 -15.36 5.60
C ILE A 132 -19.99 -15.58 6.46
N ASN A 133 -19.84 -16.01 7.70
CA ASN A 133 -20.96 -16.20 8.62
C ASN A 133 -21.67 -14.88 8.97
N GLN A 134 -20.94 -13.76 9.08
CA GLN A 134 -21.55 -12.44 9.27
C GLN A 134 -22.39 -12.02 8.06
N LEU A 135 -21.89 -12.21 6.83
CA LEU A 135 -22.66 -11.93 5.61
C LEU A 135 -23.91 -12.81 5.50
N LYS A 136 -23.77 -14.10 5.85
CA LYS A 136 -24.89 -15.04 5.93
C LYS A 136 -25.93 -14.60 6.95
N LYS A 137 -25.49 -14.18 8.15
CA LYS A 137 -26.37 -13.67 9.21
C LYS A 137 -27.09 -12.38 8.82
N LEU A 138 -26.46 -11.52 8.01
CA LEU A 138 -27.10 -10.34 7.42
C LEU A 138 -28.16 -10.69 6.35
N GLY A 139 -28.28 -11.96 5.95
CA GLY A 139 -29.24 -12.39 4.95
C GLY A 139 -28.75 -12.23 3.51
N ALA A 140 -27.44 -12.08 3.27
CA ALA A 140 -26.90 -11.87 1.93
C ALA A 140 -27.28 -13.00 0.97
N SER A 141 -27.91 -12.68 -0.15
CA SER A 141 -28.33 -13.64 -1.18
C SER A 141 -27.21 -14.00 -2.17
N CYS A 142 -26.01 -14.25 -1.68
CA CYS A 142 -24.86 -14.63 -2.52
C CYS A 142 -24.95 -16.08 -3.01
N ASP A 143 -24.28 -16.38 -4.12
CA ASP A 143 -24.04 -17.75 -4.57
C ASP A 143 -22.83 -18.35 -3.85
N TRP A 144 -23.04 -18.83 -2.62
CA TRP A 144 -21.98 -19.39 -1.77
C TRP A 144 -21.28 -20.61 -2.36
N SER A 145 -21.88 -21.30 -3.34
CA SER A 145 -21.23 -22.43 -4.03
C SER A 145 -20.02 -21.99 -4.86
N ARG A 146 -19.95 -20.70 -5.19
CA ARG A 146 -18.91 -20.08 -6.01
C ARG A 146 -17.97 -19.18 -5.21
N GLU A 147 -17.95 -19.31 -3.88
CA GLU A 147 -17.04 -18.54 -3.03
C GLU A 147 -15.60 -18.58 -3.56
N ARG A 148 -14.95 -17.42 -3.54
CA ARG A 148 -13.55 -17.24 -3.98
C ARG A 148 -12.69 -16.65 -2.88
N PHE A 149 -11.41 -16.98 -2.95
CA PHE A 149 -10.39 -16.35 -2.14
C PHE A 149 -9.27 -15.91 -3.07
N THR A 150 -8.78 -14.68 -2.91
CA THR A 150 -7.79 -14.09 -3.83
C THR A 150 -6.52 -14.92 -4.04
N MET A 151 -6.13 -15.74 -3.06
CA MET A 151 -5.00 -16.68 -3.14
C MET A 151 -5.42 -18.14 -3.44
N ASP A 152 -6.68 -18.39 -3.82
CA ASP A 152 -7.11 -19.70 -4.30
C ASP A 152 -6.44 -20.06 -5.64
N GLU A 153 -6.49 -21.34 -6.02
CA GLU A 153 -5.82 -21.82 -7.23
C GLU A 153 -6.33 -21.12 -8.50
N GLY A 154 -7.63 -20.83 -8.57
CA GLY A 154 -8.26 -20.21 -9.71
C GLY A 154 -7.78 -18.78 -9.93
N LEU A 155 -7.88 -17.95 -8.89
CA LEU A 155 -7.48 -16.55 -8.92
C LEU A 155 -5.95 -16.38 -9.00
N SER A 156 -5.18 -17.23 -8.32
CA SER A 156 -3.71 -17.24 -8.42
C SER A 156 -3.24 -17.51 -9.86
N ARG A 157 -3.88 -18.45 -10.57
CA ARG A 157 -3.59 -18.68 -11.99
C ARG A 157 -3.98 -17.48 -12.85
N ALA A 158 -5.11 -16.82 -12.55
CA ALA A 158 -5.54 -15.63 -13.28
C ALA A 158 -4.53 -14.48 -13.16
N VAL A 159 -4.05 -14.19 -11.94
CA VAL A 159 -3.02 -13.17 -11.70
C VAL A 159 -1.74 -13.51 -12.47
N ARG A 160 -1.27 -14.76 -12.41
CA ARG A 160 -0.08 -15.21 -13.15
C ARG A 160 -0.26 -15.04 -14.67
N ALA A 161 -1.43 -15.38 -15.21
CA ALA A 161 -1.71 -15.23 -16.64
C ALA A 161 -1.70 -13.76 -17.07
N VAL A 162 -2.31 -12.87 -16.27
CA VAL A 162 -2.31 -11.42 -16.54
C VAL A 162 -0.89 -10.87 -16.47
N PHE A 163 -0.11 -11.23 -15.45
CA PHE A 163 1.29 -10.80 -15.32
C PHE A 163 2.12 -11.20 -16.55
N VAL A 164 2.04 -12.47 -16.97
CA VAL A 164 2.78 -12.96 -18.15
C VAL A 164 2.34 -12.25 -19.42
N ARG A 165 1.04 -11.95 -19.56
CA ARG A 165 0.52 -11.18 -20.71
C ARG A 165 1.10 -9.77 -20.71
N LEU A 166 1.00 -9.03 -19.61
CA LEU A 166 1.49 -7.66 -19.50
C LEU A 166 3.02 -7.59 -19.69
N TYR A 167 3.75 -8.59 -19.22
CA TYR A 167 5.18 -8.73 -19.48
C TYR A 167 5.49 -8.93 -20.98
N LYS A 168 4.76 -9.82 -21.66
CA LYS A 168 4.91 -10.05 -23.11
C LYS A 168 4.52 -8.83 -23.95
N GLU A 169 3.62 -7.99 -23.44
CA GLU A 169 3.22 -6.73 -24.07
C GLU A 169 4.22 -5.59 -23.80
N GLY A 170 5.28 -5.82 -23.00
CA GLY A 170 6.28 -4.80 -22.66
C GLY A 170 5.82 -3.80 -21.61
N LEU A 171 4.68 -4.04 -20.94
CA LEU A 171 4.11 -3.17 -19.91
C LEU A 171 4.65 -3.47 -18.51
N VAL A 172 5.37 -4.58 -18.33
CA VAL A 172 6.07 -4.95 -17.09
C VAL A 172 7.56 -5.03 -17.39
N TYR A 173 8.37 -4.32 -16.61
CA TYR A 173 9.82 -4.33 -16.70
C TYR A 173 10.45 -4.42 -15.30
N GLN A 174 11.75 -4.70 -15.27
CA GLN A 174 12.56 -4.68 -14.05
C GLN A 174 13.60 -3.57 -14.18
N GLY A 175 13.66 -2.67 -13.20
CA GLY A 175 14.61 -1.57 -13.18
C GLY A 175 14.81 -1.07 -11.75
N LYS A 176 15.77 -0.15 -11.59
CA LYS A 176 15.90 0.63 -10.36
C LYS A 176 15.00 1.84 -10.48
N TYR A 177 14.15 2.03 -9.50
CA TYR A 177 13.25 3.17 -9.40
C TYR A 177 13.14 3.56 -7.93
N ILE A 178 12.92 4.84 -7.67
CA ILE A 178 12.68 5.30 -6.32
C ILE A 178 11.30 4.86 -5.84
N ILE A 179 11.25 4.23 -4.68
CA ILE A 179 10.03 3.65 -4.12
C ILE A 179 9.80 4.17 -2.71
N ASN A 180 8.56 4.17 -2.26
CA ASN A 180 8.27 4.35 -0.86
C ASN A 180 8.65 3.07 -0.12
N TRP A 181 9.70 3.13 0.68
CA TRP A 181 10.20 1.97 1.44
C TRP A 181 9.85 2.11 2.93
N CYS A 182 9.26 1.06 3.51
CA CYS A 182 9.01 1.00 4.94
C CYS A 182 10.11 0.19 5.64
N PRO A 183 11.03 0.82 6.40
CA PRO A 183 12.12 0.09 7.09
C PRO A 183 11.61 -0.81 8.23
N ARG A 184 10.39 -0.59 8.72
CA ARG A 184 9.75 -1.48 9.71
C ARG A 184 9.24 -2.77 9.06
N CYS A 185 8.54 -2.64 7.94
CA CYS A 185 7.89 -3.77 7.27
C CYS A 185 8.86 -4.52 6.34
N HIS A 186 9.98 -3.88 5.97
CA HIS A 186 10.94 -4.35 4.97
C HIS A 186 10.28 -4.64 3.61
N THR A 187 9.48 -3.69 3.13
CA THR A 187 8.81 -3.80 1.84
C THR A 187 8.58 -2.44 1.21
N ALA A 188 8.47 -2.45 -0.12
CA ALA A 188 7.95 -1.35 -0.90
C ALA A 188 6.45 -1.14 -0.59
N LEU A 189 6.02 0.11 -0.62
CA LEU A 189 4.64 0.56 -0.55
C LEU A 189 4.32 1.36 -1.82
N SER A 190 3.09 1.22 -2.32
CA SER A 190 2.57 2.08 -3.38
C SER A 190 2.24 3.48 -2.84
N ASP A 191 2.15 4.48 -3.72
CA ASP A 191 1.77 5.85 -3.32
C ASP A 191 0.39 5.89 -2.64
N LEU A 192 -0.52 4.98 -3.00
CA LEU A 192 -1.85 4.87 -2.40
C LEU A 192 -1.83 4.28 -0.97
N GLU A 193 -0.72 3.66 -0.56
CA GLU A 193 -0.53 3.08 0.77
C GLU A 193 0.25 4.01 1.71
N VAL A 194 0.69 5.16 1.22
CA VAL A 194 1.42 6.16 2.01
C VAL A 194 0.47 7.28 2.41
N GLU A 195 0.35 7.48 3.72
CA GLU A 195 -0.42 8.57 4.30
C GLU A 195 0.53 9.73 4.67
N HIS A 196 0.15 10.94 4.26
CA HIS A 196 0.93 12.15 4.54
C HIS A 196 0.25 12.95 5.65
N GLU A 197 0.98 13.16 6.74
CA GLU A 197 0.54 13.98 7.87
C GLU A 197 1.50 15.15 8.09
N PRO A 198 1.01 16.41 8.16
CA PRO A 198 1.85 17.55 8.50
C PRO A 198 2.50 17.35 9.88
N THR A 199 3.82 17.48 9.93
CA THR A 199 4.61 17.30 11.17
C THR A 199 5.57 18.48 11.34
N GLU A 200 5.75 18.95 12.57
CA GLU A 200 6.74 19.98 12.88
C GLU A 200 8.17 19.47 12.65
N GLY A 201 9.00 20.30 12.01
CA GLY A 201 10.37 19.95 11.67
C GLY A 201 11.27 21.19 11.60
N MET A 202 12.53 20.95 11.27
CA MET A 202 13.55 22.00 11.14
C MET A 202 13.96 22.15 9.68
N LEU A 203 14.16 23.39 9.24
CA LEU A 203 14.78 23.72 7.97
C LEU A 203 16.23 24.16 8.23
N TYR A 204 17.17 23.36 7.76
CA TYR A 204 18.61 23.58 7.93
C TYR A 204 19.18 24.35 6.75
N TYR A 205 20.11 25.26 7.03
CA TYR A 205 20.86 26.01 6.02
C TYR A 205 22.31 25.56 6.07
N VAL A 206 22.77 24.90 5.01
CA VAL A 206 24.08 24.24 4.98
C VAL A 206 24.95 24.83 3.87
N ARG A 207 26.19 25.19 4.20
CA ARG A 207 27.12 25.83 3.27
C ARG A 207 27.98 24.80 2.55
N TYR A 208 27.99 24.86 1.21
CA TYR A 208 28.79 24.03 0.30
C TYR A 208 29.92 24.90 -0.25
N PRO A 209 31.18 24.70 0.18
CA PRO A 209 32.29 25.52 -0.29
C PRO A 209 32.62 25.24 -1.76
N PHE A 210 33.02 26.28 -2.49
CA PHE A 210 33.47 26.14 -3.87
C PHE A 210 34.79 25.36 -3.95
N VAL A 211 35.01 24.67 -5.06
CA VAL A 211 36.29 23.96 -5.31
C VAL A 211 37.40 24.96 -5.69
N ASP A 212 37.04 26.03 -6.40
CA ASP A 212 37.94 26.94 -7.11
C ASP A 212 38.30 28.23 -6.36
N GLY A 213 37.91 28.38 -5.08
CA GLY A 213 38.30 29.54 -4.28
C GLY A 213 37.56 29.68 -2.96
N ASP A 214 37.75 30.84 -2.33
CA ASP A 214 37.07 31.22 -1.10
C ASP A 214 35.59 31.53 -1.38
N GLY A 215 34.69 30.97 -0.57
CA GLY A 215 33.25 31.16 -0.73
C GLY A 215 32.48 29.84 -0.72
N GLY A 216 31.22 29.91 -1.09
CA GLY A 216 30.35 28.75 -1.23
C GLY A 216 28.90 29.16 -1.44
N VAL A 217 28.07 28.18 -1.75
CA VAL A 217 26.61 28.34 -1.80
C VAL A 217 25.99 27.81 -0.51
N THR A 218 24.82 28.32 -0.16
CA THR A 218 24.03 27.80 0.98
C THR A 218 22.80 27.11 0.43
N VAL A 219 22.53 25.90 0.88
CA VAL A 219 21.37 25.09 0.49
C VAL A 219 20.44 24.94 1.69
N ALA A 220 19.13 25.00 1.45
CA ALA A 220 18.11 24.72 2.46
C ALA A 220 17.64 23.26 2.37
N THR A 221 17.57 22.54 3.49
CA THR A 221 17.08 21.14 3.53
C THR A 221 16.44 20.78 4.86
N THR A 222 15.44 19.91 4.84
CA THR A 222 14.83 19.31 6.06
C THR A 222 15.47 17.97 6.43
N ARG A 223 16.36 17.43 5.57
CA ARG A 223 16.98 16.11 5.71
C ARG A 223 18.51 16.20 5.61
N PRO A 224 19.20 16.79 6.60
CA PRO A 224 20.65 16.95 6.55
C PRO A 224 21.40 15.61 6.47
N GLU A 225 20.85 14.51 7.00
CA GLU A 225 21.44 13.17 6.90
C GLU A 225 21.59 12.68 5.46
N THR A 226 20.79 13.21 4.53
CA THR A 226 20.86 12.84 3.11
C THR A 226 21.95 13.61 2.35
N ILE A 227 22.54 14.68 2.92
CA ILE A 227 23.60 15.47 2.28
C ILE A 227 24.78 14.60 1.82
N LEU A 228 25.07 13.56 2.60
CA LEU A 228 26.13 12.58 2.30
C LEU A 228 25.88 11.80 1.00
N GLY A 229 24.65 11.81 0.48
CA GLY A 229 24.23 11.22 -0.79
C GLY A 229 24.06 12.22 -1.93
N ASP A 230 24.41 13.50 -1.73
CA ASP A 230 24.23 14.52 -2.76
C ASP A 230 25.17 14.30 -3.96
N VAL A 231 24.63 14.55 -5.15
CA VAL A 231 25.34 14.38 -6.43
C VAL A 231 25.33 15.63 -7.30
N ALA A 232 24.49 16.62 -6.98
CA ALA A 232 24.48 17.96 -7.57
C ALA A 232 23.80 18.96 -6.63
N VAL A 233 23.99 20.26 -6.91
CA VAL A 233 23.12 21.34 -6.41
C VAL A 233 22.38 21.90 -7.61
N ALA A 234 21.07 22.02 -7.55
CA ALA A 234 20.26 22.59 -8.61
C ALA A 234 19.86 24.03 -8.30
N VAL A 235 19.81 24.84 -9.36
CA VAL A 235 19.27 26.19 -9.37
C VAL A 235 18.23 26.32 -10.47
N HIS A 236 17.20 27.12 -10.25
CA HIS A 236 16.18 27.36 -11.27
C HIS A 236 16.76 28.23 -12.41
N PRO A 237 16.51 27.92 -13.70
CA PRO A 237 17.08 28.70 -14.83
C PRO A 237 16.68 30.19 -14.87
N ARG A 238 15.58 30.56 -14.20
CA ARG A 238 15.11 31.95 -14.08
C ARG A 238 15.57 32.66 -12.81
N ASP A 239 16.38 32.00 -11.97
CA ASP A 239 16.94 32.63 -10.78
C ASP A 239 18.17 33.47 -11.16
N GLU A 240 17.93 34.74 -11.48
CA GLU A 240 18.99 35.70 -11.84
C GLU A 240 20.01 35.90 -10.70
N GLY A 241 19.60 35.72 -9.44
CA GLY A 241 20.47 35.89 -8.28
C GLY A 241 21.51 34.79 -8.13
N ASN A 242 21.16 33.57 -8.53
CA ASN A 242 22.03 32.39 -8.42
C ASN A 242 22.59 31.89 -9.77
N ALA A 243 22.21 32.50 -10.90
CA ALA A 243 22.64 32.10 -12.25
C ALA A 243 24.17 32.04 -12.43
N GLY A 244 24.92 32.90 -11.74
CA GLY A 244 26.39 32.93 -11.79
C GLY A 244 27.08 31.69 -11.19
N TYR A 245 26.33 30.78 -10.56
CA TYR A 245 26.86 29.55 -9.98
C TYR A 245 26.76 28.34 -10.91
N ILE A 246 25.96 28.41 -11.97
CA ILE A 246 25.74 27.29 -12.90
C ILE A 246 27.06 26.87 -13.53
N GLY A 247 27.33 25.55 -13.55
CA GLY A 247 28.56 24.97 -14.08
C GLY A 247 29.76 25.01 -13.12
N ARG A 248 29.66 25.72 -11.99
CA ARG A 248 30.68 25.67 -10.94
C ARG A 248 30.58 24.35 -10.17
N GLN A 249 31.62 24.04 -9.42
CA GLN A 249 31.69 22.85 -8.57
C GLN A 249 31.82 23.23 -7.10
N VAL A 250 31.16 22.44 -6.26
CA VAL A 250 31.20 22.59 -4.80
C VAL A 250 31.60 21.28 -4.13
N ARG A 251 32.11 21.37 -2.90
CA ARG A 251 32.38 20.21 -2.07
C ARG A 251 31.18 19.94 -1.18
N VAL A 252 30.69 18.72 -1.18
CA VAL A 252 29.68 18.24 -0.24
C VAL A 252 30.27 18.33 1.17
N PRO A 253 29.59 19.00 2.12
CA PRO A 253 30.03 19.07 3.50
C PRO A 253 30.23 17.68 4.11
N LEU A 254 31.17 17.56 5.06
CA LEU A 254 31.51 16.35 5.81
C LEU A 254 32.19 15.23 4.99
N CYS A 255 31.77 14.95 3.76
CA CYS A 255 32.38 13.89 2.93
C CYS A 255 33.34 14.41 1.85
N GLY A 256 33.32 15.71 1.53
CA GLY A 256 34.27 16.36 0.64
C GLY A 256 34.14 16.02 -0.85
N ARG A 257 33.14 15.21 -1.23
CA ARG A 257 32.86 14.84 -2.63
C ARG A 257 32.61 16.09 -3.47
N VAL A 258 33.16 16.13 -4.67
CA VAL A 258 32.96 17.26 -5.59
C VAL A 258 31.72 17.00 -6.44
N ILE A 259 30.80 17.96 -6.46
CA ILE A 259 29.54 17.88 -7.22
C ILE A 259 29.33 19.16 -8.03
N PRO A 260 28.69 19.08 -9.22
CA PRO A 260 28.36 20.25 -10.03
C PRO A 260 27.16 21.03 -9.48
N ILE A 261 27.10 22.30 -9.84
CA ILE A 261 25.88 23.10 -9.78
C ILE A 261 25.23 23.08 -11.17
N ILE A 262 23.99 22.60 -11.24
CA ILE A 262 23.22 22.38 -12.47
C ILE A 262 22.00 23.28 -12.51
N GLU A 263 21.44 23.48 -13.70
CA GLU A 263 20.16 24.16 -13.88
C GLU A 263 19.02 23.14 -13.98
N ASP A 264 17.92 23.35 -13.24
CA ASP A 264 16.73 22.50 -13.38
C ASP A 264 15.44 23.24 -12.96
N ASN A 265 14.37 23.06 -13.74
CA ASN A 265 13.08 23.73 -13.52
C ASN A 265 12.28 23.18 -12.32
N MET A 266 12.71 22.07 -11.70
CA MET A 266 12.08 21.54 -10.49
C MET A 266 12.24 22.49 -9.29
N VAL A 267 13.29 23.31 -9.28
CA VAL A 267 13.63 24.19 -8.17
C VAL A 267 12.66 25.37 -8.08
N ASP A 268 12.13 25.63 -6.88
CA ASP A 268 11.40 26.86 -6.58
C ASP A 268 12.39 27.96 -6.16
N PRO A 269 12.56 29.05 -6.95
CA PRO A 269 13.48 30.14 -6.61
C PRO A 269 13.05 30.93 -5.36
N GLU A 270 11.77 30.89 -4.98
CA GLU A 270 11.25 31.61 -3.81
C GLU A 270 11.45 30.82 -2.50
N PHE A 271 11.72 29.52 -2.59
CA PHE A 271 11.86 28.66 -1.41
C PHE A 271 13.30 28.63 -0.87
N GLY A 272 13.45 29.00 0.40
CA GLY A 272 14.72 28.92 1.12
C GLY A 272 15.79 29.84 0.54
N THR A 273 16.68 29.28 -0.29
CA THR A 273 17.82 30.01 -0.90
C THR A 273 17.77 30.03 -2.43
N GLY A 274 16.77 29.41 -3.05
CA GLY A 274 16.74 29.15 -4.50
C GLY A 274 17.71 28.06 -4.98
N LEU A 275 18.44 27.43 -4.05
CA LEU A 275 19.40 26.35 -4.29
C LEU A 275 18.96 25.09 -3.55
N VAL A 276 18.84 23.98 -4.28
CA VAL A 276 18.35 22.70 -3.77
C VAL A 276 19.42 21.63 -3.95
N LYS A 277 19.70 20.85 -2.91
CA LYS A 277 20.56 19.66 -3.02
C LYS A 277 19.85 18.55 -3.78
N ILE A 278 20.56 17.87 -4.68
CA ILE A 278 20.02 16.77 -5.48
C ILE A 278 20.54 15.44 -4.94
N THR A 279 19.62 14.62 -4.46
CA THR A 279 19.83 13.32 -3.79
C THR A 279 18.98 12.20 -4.43
N PRO A 280 19.31 11.76 -5.65
CA PRO A 280 18.43 10.87 -6.43
C PRO A 280 18.07 9.55 -5.74
N ALA A 281 18.91 9.07 -4.83
CA ALA A 281 18.66 7.82 -4.11
C ALA A 281 17.67 7.94 -2.92
N HIS A 282 17.24 9.15 -2.55
CA HIS A 282 16.46 9.39 -1.31
C HIS A 282 15.25 10.32 -1.48
N ASP A 283 15.01 10.86 -2.67
CA ASP A 283 13.85 11.72 -2.95
C ASP A 283 13.32 11.55 -4.38
N PRO A 284 11.99 11.43 -4.58
CA PRO A 284 11.43 11.19 -5.90
C PRO A 284 11.62 12.34 -6.89
N ASN A 285 11.61 13.60 -6.43
CA ASN A 285 11.86 14.74 -7.30
C ASN A 285 13.34 14.78 -7.69
N ASP A 286 14.23 14.56 -6.74
CA ASP A 286 15.68 14.48 -7.00
C ASP A 286 16.02 13.31 -7.93
N PHE A 287 15.31 12.18 -7.82
CA PHE A 287 15.48 11.03 -8.72
C PHE A 287 15.21 11.43 -10.16
N LEU A 288 14.09 12.13 -10.40
CA LEU A 288 13.75 12.62 -11.73
C LEU A 288 14.73 13.68 -12.26
N VAL A 289 15.29 14.53 -11.38
CA VAL A 289 16.40 15.43 -11.76
C VAL A 289 17.62 14.61 -12.14
N GLY A 290 17.97 13.59 -11.35
CA GLY A 290 19.09 12.70 -11.64
C GLY A 290 18.97 12.05 -13.02
N GLU A 291 17.80 11.53 -13.37
CA GLU A 291 17.53 10.93 -14.68
C GLU A 291 17.61 11.96 -15.84
N ARG A 292 17.16 13.21 -15.63
CA ARG A 292 17.25 14.27 -16.66
C ARG A 292 18.68 14.72 -16.96
N HIS A 293 19.56 14.62 -15.96
CA HIS A 293 20.93 15.14 -16.02
C HIS A 293 22.00 14.04 -15.97
N ASP A 294 21.61 12.77 -16.14
CA ASP A 294 22.49 11.60 -16.08
C ASP A 294 23.37 11.55 -14.81
N LEU A 295 22.78 11.82 -13.64
CA LEU A 295 23.47 11.83 -12.35
C LEU A 295 23.36 10.47 -11.65
N GLU A 296 24.49 9.80 -11.45
CA GLU A 296 24.56 8.50 -10.76
C GLU A 296 24.11 8.61 -9.29
N PRO A 297 23.06 7.90 -8.84
CA PRO A 297 22.55 7.99 -7.47
C PRO A 297 23.52 7.44 -6.41
N VAL A 298 23.64 8.14 -5.27
CA VAL A 298 24.41 7.66 -4.11
C VAL A 298 23.48 7.32 -2.94
N GLN A 299 23.21 6.03 -2.76
CA GLN A 299 22.45 5.53 -1.61
C GLN A 299 23.33 5.50 -0.35
N VAL A 300 22.98 6.31 0.66
CA VAL A 300 23.68 6.40 1.96
C VAL A 300 22.88 5.81 3.12
N ILE A 301 21.59 5.49 2.89
CA ILE A 301 20.68 4.86 3.86
C ILE A 301 20.26 3.50 3.29
N ASP A 302 20.39 2.45 4.09
CA ASP A 302 20.02 1.09 3.71
C ASP A 302 18.53 0.78 3.96
N GLU A 303 18.13 -0.45 3.63
CA GLU A 303 16.76 -0.95 3.79
C GLU A 303 16.28 -1.05 5.26
N THR A 304 17.19 -0.99 6.23
CA THR A 304 16.86 -0.96 7.66
C THR A 304 16.66 0.47 8.17
N GLY A 305 16.91 1.47 7.32
CA GLY A 305 16.86 2.88 7.69
C GLY A 305 18.11 3.35 8.45
N ARG A 306 19.22 2.62 8.33
CA ARG A 306 20.53 2.96 8.89
C ARG A 306 21.48 3.48 7.83
N MET A 307 22.46 4.27 8.25
CA MET A 307 23.49 4.80 7.36
C MET A 307 24.46 3.68 6.95
N ASN A 308 24.80 3.57 5.67
CA ASN A 308 25.73 2.57 5.14
C ASN A 308 27.16 3.11 4.99
N GLU A 309 28.09 2.29 4.50
CA GLU A 309 29.50 2.64 4.25
C GLU A 309 29.70 3.90 3.39
N LYS A 310 28.78 4.23 2.47
CA LYS A 310 28.86 5.41 1.61
C LYS A 310 28.56 6.72 2.35
N ALA A 311 27.95 6.63 3.53
CA ALA A 311 27.77 7.77 4.42
C ALA A 311 29.10 8.22 5.08
N GLY A 312 30.14 7.37 5.03
CA GLY A 312 31.43 7.62 5.64
C GLY A 312 31.56 7.04 7.05
N PRO A 313 32.81 6.88 7.54
CA PRO A 313 33.12 6.15 8.77
C PRO A 313 32.52 6.78 10.03
N ASP A 314 32.23 8.09 9.98
CA ASP A 314 31.64 8.81 11.11
C ASP A 314 30.13 8.53 11.29
N PHE A 315 29.46 7.99 10.27
CA PHE A 315 28.01 7.77 10.26
C PHE A 315 27.61 6.32 10.05
N GLU A 316 28.48 5.49 9.49
CA GLU A 316 28.21 4.09 9.21
C GLU A 316 27.60 3.34 10.41
N GLY A 317 26.48 2.65 10.18
CA GLY A 317 25.74 1.88 11.17
C GLY A 317 24.76 2.69 12.04
N MET A 318 24.80 4.02 12.02
CA MET A 318 23.87 4.86 12.80
C MET A 318 22.44 4.81 12.24
N ASP A 319 21.44 4.98 13.10
CA ASP A 319 20.07 5.26 12.63
C ASP A 319 20.02 6.61 11.92
N ARG A 320 19.21 6.74 10.85
CA ARG A 320 19.12 7.97 10.06
C ARG A 320 18.76 9.22 10.88
N PHE A 321 17.98 9.08 11.96
CA PHE A 321 17.61 10.21 12.83
C PHE A 321 18.68 10.49 13.89
N GLU A 322 19.50 9.51 14.25
CA GLU A 322 20.72 9.75 15.04
C GLU A 322 21.76 10.48 14.20
N ALA A 323 21.98 10.04 12.96
CA ALA A 323 22.85 10.70 12.00
C ALA A 323 22.41 12.14 11.72
N ARG A 324 21.09 12.41 11.62
CA ARG A 324 20.54 13.76 11.49
C ARG A 324 20.93 14.70 12.64
N ARG A 325 21.02 14.18 13.87
CA ARG A 325 21.28 14.97 15.08
C ARG A 325 22.76 15.26 15.29
N LYS A 326 23.63 14.38 14.81
CA LYS A 326 25.08 14.49 14.91
C LYS A 326 25.61 15.53 13.92
#